data_AF-A0A6A6GPQ6-F1
#
_entry.id   AF-A0A6A6GPQ6-F1
#
_cell.length_a   1.000
_cell.length_b   1.000
_cell.length_c   1.000
_cell.angle_alpha   90.00
_cell.angle_beta   90.00
_cell.angle_gamma   90.00
#
_symmetry.space_group_name_H-M   'P 1'
#
loop_
_entity.id
_entity.type
_entity.pdbx_description
1 polymer ?
#
loop_
_entity_poly.entity_id
_entity_poly.type
_entity_poly.pdbx_seq_one_letter_code
_entity_poly.pdbx_strand_id
1 'polypeptide(L)'
;MHLRDEELLHRVNKRYVKGCPAGFRFGVSEIVSEAEMKTALRRTLRYGRDGPGTGKRKVVVVVHDRAGEERLLRRLDKGAFGNARVVFTADTQVFASKEGRKCGLVDLLGVLGMESEGSHNAGNDAVYTLQALVRMACLRTFEPSRLGDRLVRLRGEGRGQERGDGRGDRGKMEGWFEGAERD
;
A
#
# COMPACT_ATOMS: atom_id res chain seq x y z
N MET A 1 -10.01 -8.62 -7.95
CA MET A 1 -10.00 -8.18 -9.36
C MET A 1 -8.89 -7.17 -9.50
N HIS A 2 -8.11 -7.25 -10.57
CA HIS A 2 -7.08 -6.28 -10.89
C HIS A 2 -7.19 -5.95 -12.38
N LEU A 3 -7.61 -4.72 -12.68
CA LEU A 3 -7.77 -4.25 -14.05
C LEU A 3 -6.58 -3.37 -14.42
N ARG A 4 -6.07 -3.55 -15.64
CA ARG A 4 -4.98 -2.76 -16.20
C ARG A 4 -5.45 -2.15 -17.51
N ASP A 5 -5.30 -0.84 -17.60
CA ASP A 5 -5.58 -0.10 -18.83
C ASP A 5 -4.59 -0.51 -19.93
N GLU A 6 -5.12 -0.99 -21.04
CA GLU A 6 -4.36 -1.46 -22.20
C GLU A 6 -3.44 -0.37 -22.79
N GLU A 7 -3.87 0.89 -22.77
CA GLU A 7 -3.11 2.01 -23.31
C GLU A 7 -1.94 2.40 -22.39
N LEU A 8 -2.06 2.10 -21.09
CA LEU A 8 -1.10 2.51 -20.06
C LEU A 8 -0.19 1.36 -19.60
N LEU A 9 -0.23 0.18 -20.22
CA LEU A 9 0.57 -0.98 -19.80
C LEU A 9 2.08 -0.71 -19.77
N HIS A 10 2.56 0.16 -20.66
CA HIS A 10 3.97 0.56 -20.74
C HIS A 10 4.39 1.51 -19.61
N ARG A 11 3.44 2.11 -18.88
CA ARG A 11 3.70 3.00 -17.76
C ARG A 11 3.95 2.20 -16.49
N VAL A 12 5.21 2.03 -16.16
CA VAL A 12 5.65 1.51 -14.86
C VAL A 12 6.32 2.64 -14.11
N ASN A 13 5.94 2.85 -12.84
CA ASN A 13 6.66 3.78 -11.98
C ASN A 13 8.09 3.23 -11.79
N LYS A 14 9.07 3.87 -12.45
CA LYS A 14 10.49 3.54 -12.33
C LYS A 14 11.23 4.49 -11.39
N ARG A 15 10.58 5.57 -10.95
CA ARG A 15 11.26 6.74 -10.35
C ARG A 15 11.15 6.80 -8.83
N TYR A 16 10.01 6.38 -8.26
CA TYR A 16 9.76 6.56 -6.82
C TYR A 16 9.66 5.24 -6.06
N VAL A 17 9.06 4.21 -6.66
CA VAL A 17 9.08 2.83 -6.13
C VAL A 17 9.01 1.86 -7.31
N LYS A 18 9.82 0.79 -7.28
CA LYS A 18 9.82 -0.25 -8.32
C LYS A 18 8.52 -1.06 -8.21
N GLY A 19 7.54 -0.72 -9.04
CA GLY A 19 6.23 -1.39 -9.01
C GLY A 19 6.28 -2.84 -9.51
N CYS A 20 5.36 -3.69 -9.03
CA CYS A 20 5.11 -5.03 -9.55
C CYS A 20 3.69 -5.15 -10.15
N PRO A 21 3.35 -4.37 -11.20
CA PRO A 21 1.99 -4.31 -11.72
C PRO A 21 1.50 -5.65 -12.32
N ALA A 22 2.42 -6.55 -12.69
CA ALA A 22 2.07 -7.89 -13.18
C ALA A 22 1.83 -8.91 -12.05
N GLY A 23 2.30 -8.65 -10.83
CA GLY A 23 2.28 -9.60 -9.72
C GLY A 23 0.98 -9.59 -8.91
N PHE A 24 -0.18 -9.71 -9.56
CA PHE A 24 -1.44 -9.85 -8.83
C PHE A 24 -1.50 -11.24 -8.19
N ARG A 25 -1.60 -11.30 -6.86
CA ARG A 25 -1.50 -12.55 -6.09
C ARG A 25 -2.83 -13.23 -5.85
N PHE A 26 -3.93 -12.51 -6.07
CA PHE A 26 -5.29 -12.96 -5.76
C PHE A 26 -6.10 -13.28 -7.04
N GLY A 27 -5.39 -13.66 -8.11
CA GLY A 27 -5.98 -14.05 -9.39
C GLY A 27 -5.16 -13.57 -10.59
N VAL A 28 -5.82 -13.41 -11.72
CA VAL A 28 -5.20 -12.95 -12.97
C VAL A 28 -5.51 -11.47 -13.18
N SER A 29 -4.53 -10.71 -13.68
CA SER A 29 -4.75 -9.32 -14.08
C SER A 29 -5.47 -9.29 -15.43
N GLU A 30 -6.53 -8.51 -15.52
CA GLU A 30 -7.30 -8.33 -16.75
C GLU A 30 -6.81 -7.07 -17.45
N ILE A 31 -6.49 -7.17 -18.74
CA ILE A 31 -6.17 -6.03 -19.59
C ILE A 31 -7.49 -5.58 -20.22
N VAL A 32 -7.83 -4.30 -20.05
CA VAL A 32 -9.12 -3.75 -20.47
C VAL A 32 -8.93 -2.34 -21.02
N SER A 33 -9.86 -1.90 -21.86
CA SER A 33 -9.95 -0.50 -22.30
C SER A 33 -10.40 0.43 -21.15
N GLU A 34 -10.17 1.74 -21.30
CA GLU A 34 -10.66 2.73 -20.34
C GLU A 34 -12.20 2.65 -20.19
N ALA A 35 -12.93 2.38 -21.29
CA ALA A 35 -14.39 2.26 -21.30
C ALA A 35 -14.89 1.07 -20.47
N GLU A 36 -14.24 -0.08 -20.59
CA GLU A 36 -14.52 -1.27 -19.79
C GLU A 36 -14.19 -1.03 -18.32
N MET A 37 -13.09 -0.33 -18.02
CA MET A 37 -12.72 0.02 -16.65
C MET A 37 -13.78 0.91 -15.98
N LYS A 38 -14.32 1.93 -16.69
CA LYS A 38 -15.45 2.74 -16.21
C LYS A 38 -16.70 1.91 -15.97
N THR A 39 -16.99 0.98 -16.89
CA THR A 39 -18.15 0.08 -16.79
C THR A 39 -18.02 -0.82 -15.56
N ALA A 40 -16.85 -1.43 -15.35
CA ALA A 40 -16.56 -2.26 -14.19
C ALA A 40 -16.66 -1.48 -12.88
N LEU A 41 -16.11 -0.25 -12.82
CA LEU A 41 -16.19 0.63 -11.66
C LEU A 41 -17.65 0.95 -11.30
N ARG A 42 -18.44 1.45 -12.26
CA ARG A 42 -19.85 1.78 -12.07
C ARG A 42 -20.68 0.56 -11.66
N ARG A 43 -20.43 -0.60 -12.27
CA ARG A 43 -21.12 -1.86 -11.94
C ARG A 43 -20.80 -2.28 -10.51
N THR A 44 -19.53 -2.26 -10.12
CA THR A 44 -19.05 -2.62 -8.77
C THR A 44 -19.68 -1.73 -7.71
N LEU A 45 -19.69 -0.41 -7.89
CA LEU A 45 -20.25 0.55 -6.95
C LEU A 45 -21.79 0.56 -6.86
N ARG A 46 -22.51 -0.06 -7.81
CA ARG A 46 -23.98 -0.07 -7.83
C ARG A 46 -24.57 -1.41 -7.43
N TYR A 47 -24.03 -2.48 -8.00
CA TYR A 47 -24.61 -3.81 -7.94
C TYR A 47 -23.70 -4.82 -7.28
N GLY A 48 -22.42 -4.49 -7.08
CA GLY A 48 -21.33 -5.41 -6.73
C GLY A 48 -21.14 -6.55 -7.73
N ARG A 49 -20.15 -7.41 -7.49
CA ARG A 49 -19.67 -8.38 -8.49
C ARG A 49 -20.68 -9.50 -8.79
N ASP A 50 -21.26 -10.08 -7.74
CA ASP A 50 -22.01 -11.35 -7.82
C ASP A 50 -23.52 -11.20 -7.57
N GLY A 51 -24.02 -9.97 -7.47
CA GLY A 51 -25.45 -9.72 -7.27
C GLY A 51 -26.24 -9.89 -8.58
N PRO A 52 -27.52 -10.30 -8.53
CA PRO A 52 -28.39 -10.46 -9.72
C PRO A 52 -28.65 -9.16 -10.52
N GLY A 53 -27.95 -8.05 -10.22
CA GLY A 53 -28.04 -6.79 -10.94
C GLY A 53 -29.33 -6.01 -10.69
N THR A 54 -30.25 -6.53 -9.89
CA THR A 54 -31.63 -6.02 -9.82
C THR A 54 -31.87 -4.96 -8.74
N GLY A 55 -30.90 -4.64 -7.87
CA GLY A 55 -31.09 -3.66 -6.79
C GLY A 55 -29.86 -2.82 -6.43
N LYS A 56 -30.04 -1.51 -6.22
CA LYS A 56 -29.02 -0.61 -5.67
C LYS A 56 -28.71 -1.00 -4.23
N ARG A 57 -27.49 -1.46 -3.96
CA ARG A 57 -27.05 -1.89 -2.61
C ARG A 57 -26.40 -0.75 -1.85
N LYS A 58 -26.48 -0.79 -0.51
CA LYS A 58 -25.63 0.06 0.35
C LYS A 58 -24.17 -0.36 0.16
N VAL A 59 -23.29 0.59 -0.07
CA VAL A 59 -21.86 0.35 -0.34
C VAL A 59 -21.02 0.98 0.75
N VAL A 60 -20.10 0.19 1.29
CA VAL A 60 -19.00 0.70 2.11
C VAL A 60 -17.76 0.74 1.23
N VAL A 61 -17.19 1.92 1.06
CA VAL A 61 -15.94 2.11 0.32
C VAL A 61 -14.78 1.99 1.29
N VAL A 62 -13.81 1.13 1.00
CA VAL A 62 -12.63 0.92 1.85
C VAL A 62 -11.40 1.34 1.08
N VAL A 63 -10.60 2.23 1.67
CA VAL A 63 -9.44 2.86 1.04
C VAL A 63 -8.30 3.04 2.04
N HIS A 64 -7.11 3.27 1.51
CA HIS A 64 -5.92 3.66 2.27
C HIS A 64 -5.34 4.93 1.62
N ASP A 65 -5.71 6.11 2.12
CA ASP A 65 -5.63 7.43 1.45
C ASP A 65 -6.83 7.75 0.53
N ARG A 66 -7.95 8.13 1.16
CA ARG A 66 -9.16 8.56 0.44
C ARG A 66 -8.91 9.70 -0.56
N ALA A 67 -8.05 10.66 -0.23
CA ALA A 67 -7.82 11.83 -1.07
C ALA A 67 -7.10 11.46 -2.37
N GLY A 68 -6.14 10.52 -2.29
CA GLY A 68 -5.48 9.92 -3.45
C GLY A 68 -6.47 9.17 -4.34
N GLU A 69 -7.24 8.25 -3.75
CA GLU A 69 -8.22 7.43 -4.47
C GLU A 69 -9.31 8.26 -5.14
N GLU A 70 -9.87 9.25 -4.45
CA GLU A 70 -10.87 10.12 -5.05
C GLU A 70 -10.32 10.93 -6.24
N ARG A 71 -9.05 11.36 -6.18
CA ARG A 71 -8.40 12.08 -7.29
C ARG A 71 -8.23 11.17 -8.50
N LEU A 72 -7.82 9.93 -8.29
CA LEU A 72 -7.69 8.93 -9.34
C LEU A 72 -9.05 8.63 -9.98
N LEU A 73 -10.04 8.30 -9.16
CA LEU A 73 -11.38 7.93 -9.65
C LEU A 73 -12.09 9.09 -10.34
N ARG A 74 -11.94 10.34 -9.88
CA ARG A 74 -12.47 11.51 -10.58
C ARG A 74 -11.82 11.75 -11.95
N ARG A 75 -10.54 11.40 -12.11
CA ARG A 75 -9.86 11.50 -13.41
C ARG A 75 -10.36 10.44 -14.38
N LEU A 76 -10.55 9.22 -13.90
CA LEU A 76 -11.08 8.11 -14.70
C LEU A 76 -12.56 8.33 -15.06
N ASP A 77 -13.40 8.64 -14.08
CA ASP A 77 -14.83 8.83 -14.25
C ASP A 77 -15.43 9.75 -13.17
N LYS A 78 -15.64 11.01 -13.53
CA LYS A 78 -16.31 12.01 -12.68
C LYS A 78 -17.70 11.56 -12.19
N GLY A 79 -18.37 10.67 -12.93
CA GLY A 79 -19.70 10.16 -12.62
C GLY A 79 -19.72 8.83 -11.87
N ALA A 80 -18.56 8.26 -11.50
CA ALA A 80 -18.45 6.92 -10.92
C ALA A 80 -19.37 6.70 -9.72
N PHE A 81 -19.44 7.71 -8.83
CA PHE A 81 -20.21 7.65 -7.59
C PHE A 81 -21.63 8.19 -7.70
N GLY A 82 -22.01 8.87 -8.79
CA GLY A 82 -23.25 9.69 -8.85
C GLY A 82 -24.56 8.93 -8.64
N ASN A 83 -24.53 7.60 -8.71
CA ASN A 83 -25.69 6.73 -8.47
C ASN A 83 -25.39 5.58 -7.49
N ALA A 84 -24.20 5.56 -6.90
CA ALA A 84 -23.80 4.59 -5.90
C ALA A 84 -24.39 4.99 -4.55
N ARG A 85 -24.94 4.04 -3.80
CA ARG A 85 -25.45 4.30 -2.45
C ARG A 85 -24.33 4.08 -1.44
N VAL A 86 -23.31 4.95 -1.47
CA VAL A 86 -22.21 4.90 -0.51
C VAL A 86 -22.73 5.33 0.86
N VAL A 87 -22.73 4.42 1.83
CA VAL A 87 -23.20 4.68 3.20
C VAL A 87 -22.08 4.98 4.18
N PHE A 88 -20.86 4.58 3.84
CA PHE A 88 -19.68 4.82 4.65
C PHE A 88 -18.42 4.72 3.79
N THR A 89 -17.41 5.52 4.13
CA THR A 89 -16.06 5.39 3.59
C THR A 89 -15.09 5.14 4.74
N ALA A 90 -14.52 3.94 4.78
CA ALA A 90 -13.48 3.57 5.71
C ALA A 90 -12.11 3.94 5.13
N ASP A 91 -11.46 4.96 5.69
CA ASP A 91 -10.08 5.32 5.36
C ASP A 91 -9.13 4.75 6.42
N THR A 92 -8.51 3.62 6.07
CA THR A 92 -7.59 2.91 6.97
C THR A 92 -6.33 3.72 7.29
N GLN A 93 -5.92 4.66 6.43
CA GLN A 93 -4.81 5.55 6.73
C GLN A 93 -5.20 6.55 7.82
N VAL A 94 -6.41 7.10 7.78
CA VAL A 94 -6.91 8.00 8.84
C VAL A 94 -7.01 7.25 10.16
N PHE A 95 -7.52 6.02 10.13
CA PHE A 95 -7.68 5.19 11.33
C PHE A 95 -6.35 4.77 11.98
N ALA A 96 -5.28 4.65 11.19
CA ALA A 96 -3.97 4.23 11.67
C ALA A 96 -3.01 5.39 11.96
N SER A 97 -3.26 6.59 11.39
CA SER A 97 -2.36 7.73 11.55
C SER A 97 -2.58 8.45 12.88
N LYS A 98 -1.49 8.91 13.50
CA LYS A 98 -1.50 9.70 14.75
C LYS A 98 -0.68 10.98 14.55
N GLU A 99 -1.12 12.10 15.14
CA GLU A 99 -0.35 13.36 15.21
C GLU A 99 0.19 13.85 13.84
N GLY A 100 -0.64 13.77 12.79
CA GLY A 100 -0.28 14.24 11.45
C GLY A 100 0.74 13.37 10.70
N ARG A 101 1.24 12.28 11.29
CA ARG A 101 2.12 11.33 10.60
C ARG A 101 1.28 10.29 9.86
N LYS A 102 1.35 10.33 8.52
CA LYS A 102 0.70 9.34 7.66
C LYS A 102 1.30 7.94 7.87
N CYS A 103 0.43 6.97 8.10
CA CYS A 103 0.75 5.55 8.08
C CYS A 103 0.71 5.04 6.63
N GLY A 104 1.76 4.34 6.19
CA GLY A 104 1.72 3.59 4.93
C GLY A 104 1.00 2.25 5.10
N LEU A 105 0.57 1.64 3.99
CA LEU A 105 -0.16 0.37 4.04
C LEU A 105 0.73 -0.74 4.58
N VAL A 106 1.99 -0.82 4.15
CA VAL A 106 2.97 -1.82 4.64
C VAL A 106 3.17 -1.71 6.16
N ASP A 107 3.30 -0.48 6.69
CA ASP A 107 3.44 -0.25 8.13
C ASP A 107 2.21 -0.74 8.91
N LEU A 108 1.01 -0.45 8.39
CA LEU A 108 -0.25 -0.88 8.98
C LEU A 108 -0.33 -2.41 9.02
N LEU A 109 -0.03 -3.08 7.90
CA LEU A 109 -0.05 -4.54 7.82
C LEU A 109 0.95 -5.17 8.79
N GLY A 110 2.15 -4.61 8.89
CA GLY A 110 3.17 -5.05 9.87
C GLY A 110 2.66 -4.99 11.31
N VAL A 111 2.01 -3.89 11.71
CA VAL A 111 1.42 -3.78 13.06
C VAL A 111 0.28 -4.76 13.28
N LEU A 112 -0.51 -5.05 12.25
CA LEU A 112 -1.58 -6.04 12.35
C LEU A 112 -1.04 -7.49 12.36
N GLY A 113 0.28 -7.69 12.22
CA GLY A 113 0.89 -9.01 12.12
C GLY A 113 0.46 -9.72 10.84
N MET A 114 0.36 -8.95 9.75
CA MET A 114 -0.01 -9.45 8.43
C MET A 114 1.21 -9.36 7.52
N GLU A 115 1.58 -10.49 6.94
CA GLU A 115 2.58 -10.53 5.88
C GLU A 115 1.97 -10.00 4.58
N SER A 116 2.74 -9.18 3.86
CA SER A 116 2.31 -8.62 2.58
C SER A 116 3.41 -8.75 1.55
N GLU A 117 3.08 -9.40 0.43
CA GLU A 117 3.94 -9.51 -0.74
C GLU A 117 3.27 -8.86 -1.96
N GLY A 118 4.08 -8.50 -2.96
CA GLY A 118 3.59 -7.92 -4.21
C GLY A 118 3.07 -6.49 -4.06
N SER A 119 3.73 -5.70 -3.21
CA SER A 119 3.45 -4.27 -3.01
C SER A 119 3.45 -3.52 -4.33
N HIS A 120 2.61 -2.48 -4.43
CA HIS A 120 2.44 -1.63 -5.61
C HIS A 120 1.77 -2.33 -6.81
N ASN A 121 1.02 -3.39 -6.53
CA ASN A 121 -0.04 -3.88 -7.42
C ASN A 121 -1.37 -3.42 -6.83
N ALA A 122 -2.16 -2.64 -7.60
CA ALA A 122 -3.38 -2.03 -7.09
C ALA A 122 -4.42 -3.07 -6.61
N GLY A 123 -4.43 -4.26 -7.21
CA GLY A 123 -5.30 -5.35 -6.78
C GLY A 123 -4.89 -5.94 -5.44
N ASN A 124 -3.58 -6.15 -5.22
CA ASN A 124 -3.06 -6.60 -3.94
C ASN A 124 -3.31 -5.53 -2.85
N ASP A 125 -3.01 -4.27 -3.15
CA ASP A 125 -3.18 -3.15 -2.22
C ASP A 125 -4.65 -3.03 -1.77
N ALA A 126 -5.60 -3.20 -2.69
CA ALA A 126 -7.04 -3.22 -2.37
C ALA A 126 -7.43 -4.40 -1.47
N VAL A 127 -6.89 -5.60 -1.73
CA VAL A 127 -7.15 -6.79 -0.91
C VAL A 127 -6.60 -6.60 0.51
N TYR A 128 -5.33 -6.20 0.63
CA TYR A 128 -4.70 -5.99 1.93
C TYR A 128 -5.36 -4.86 2.71
N THR A 129 -5.80 -3.79 2.04
CA THR A 129 -6.55 -2.68 2.66
C THR A 129 -7.87 -3.17 3.27
N LEU A 130 -8.62 -4.02 2.56
CA LEU A 130 -9.85 -4.60 3.09
C LEU A 130 -9.57 -5.56 4.26
N GLN A 131 -8.57 -6.44 4.11
CA GLN A 131 -8.16 -7.37 5.17
C GLN A 131 -7.70 -6.62 6.42
N ALA A 132 -6.96 -5.52 6.27
CA ALA A 132 -6.53 -4.66 7.37
C ALA A 132 -7.75 -4.07 8.10
N LEU A 133 -8.73 -3.52 7.38
CA LEU A 133 -9.95 -3.01 8.00
C LEU A 133 -10.71 -4.11 8.78
N VAL A 134 -10.87 -5.29 8.18
CA VAL A 134 -11.55 -6.43 8.83
C VAL A 134 -10.79 -6.82 10.09
N ARG A 135 -9.46 -6.92 10.04
CA ARG A 135 -8.65 -7.26 11.21
C ARG A 135 -8.72 -6.18 12.29
N MET A 136 -8.69 -4.90 11.92
CA MET A 136 -8.90 -3.78 12.82
C MET A 136 -10.25 -3.88 13.53
N ALA A 137 -11.32 -4.20 12.81
CA ALA A 137 -12.68 -4.31 13.36
C ALA A 137 -12.91 -5.60 14.19
N CYS A 138 -12.33 -6.73 13.77
CA CYS A 138 -12.51 -8.04 14.43
C CYS A 138 -11.62 -8.24 15.65
N LEU A 139 -10.47 -7.54 15.72
CA LEU A 139 -9.79 -7.32 16.99
C LEU A 139 -10.78 -6.52 17.85
N ARG A 140 -11.52 -7.20 18.74
CA ARG A 140 -12.64 -6.71 19.58
C ARG A 140 -12.37 -5.43 20.41
N THR A 141 -11.22 -4.80 20.23
CA THR A 141 -10.71 -3.59 20.87
C THR A 141 -10.17 -2.62 19.82
N PHE A 142 -10.95 -2.27 18.78
CA PHE A 142 -10.50 -1.27 17.83
C PHE A 142 -10.38 0.10 18.51
N GLU A 143 -9.21 0.37 19.09
CA GLU A 143 -8.79 1.64 19.65
C GLU A 143 -7.71 2.24 18.74
N PRO A 144 -8.04 3.25 17.91
CA PRO A 144 -7.09 3.91 17.02
C PRO A 144 -5.80 4.35 17.73
N SER A 145 -5.92 4.83 18.97
CA SER A 145 -4.79 5.28 19.79
C SER A 145 -3.78 4.17 20.07
N ARG A 146 -4.24 2.96 20.44
CA ARG A 146 -3.36 1.80 20.69
C ARG A 146 -2.68 1.33 19.41
N LEU A 147 -3.36 1.41 18.26
CA LEU A 147 -2.76 1.10 16.97
C LEU A 147 -1.66 2.10 16.61
N GLY A 148 -1.91 3.40 16.81
CA GLY A 148 -0.92 4.46 16.64
C GLY A 148 0.32 4.29 17.51
N ASP A 149 0.16 3.87 18.77
CA ASP A 149 1.29 3.64 19.68
C ASP A 149 2.18 2.48 19.22
N ARG A 150 1.59 1.40 18.69
CA ARG A 150 2.34 0.27 18.11
C ARG A 150 3.12 0.70 16.86
N LEU A 151 2.56 1.56 16.02
CA LEU A 151 3.24 2.12 14.84
C LEU A 151 4.48 2.95 15.21
N VAL A 152 4.37 3.76 16.28
CA VAL A 152 5.50 4.56 16.77
C VAL A 152 6.65 3.66 17.24
N ARG A 153 6.35 2.57 17.95
CA ARG A 153 7.36 1.62 18.46
C ARG A 153 8.13 0.93 17.34
N LEU A 154 7.44 0.38 16.35
CA LEU A 154 8.08 -0.28 15.20
C LEU A 154 9.04 0.65 14.43
N ARG A 155 8.67 1.92 14.28
CA ARG A 155 9.53 2.91 13.60
C ARG A 155 10.74 3.35 14.45
N GLY A 156 10.69 3.16 15.77
CA GLY A 156 11.81 3.44 16.68
C GLY A 156 12.83 2.31 16.70
N GLU A 157 12.38 1.06 16.64
CA GLU A 157 13.24 -0.14 16.63
C GLU A 157 14.07 -0.23 15.33
N GLY A 158 13.56 0.25 14.19
CA GLY A 158 14.29 0.29 12.92
C GLY A 158 15.39 1.35 12.79
N ARG A 159 15.54 2.27 13.75
CA ARG A 159 16.60 3.31 13.73
C ARG A 159 17.79 3.00 14.66
N GLY A 160 17.75 1.90 15.41
CA GLY A 160 18.75 1.54 16.41
C GLY A 160 19.93 0.72 15.88
N GLN A 161 19.93 0.29 14.62
CA GLN A 161 20.90 -0.68 14.11
C GLN A 161 21.67 -0.16 12.89
N GLU A 162 22.26 1.03 13.00
CA GLU A 162 23.32 1.45 12.07
C GLU A 162 24.21 2.57 12.67
N ARG A 163 24.64 2.42 13.93
CA ARG A 163 25.77 3.16 14.52
C ARG A 163 26.46 2.33 15.60
N GLY A 164 27.28 1.35 15.20
CA GLY A 164 28.34 0.74 16.02
C GLY A 164 29.65 0.92 15.27
N ASP A 165 30.40 1.98 15.56
CA ASP A 165 31.50 2.03 16.55
C ASP A 165 32.83 1.55 15.93
N GLY A 166 33.42 2.43 15.12
CA GLY A 166 34.77 2.29 14.62
C GLY A 166 35.79 2.94 15.56
N ARG A 167 35.98 2.39 16.76
CA ARG A 167 37.22 2.61 17.53
C ARG A 167 38.21 1.50 17.17
N GLY A 168 38.89 1.70 16.06
CA GLY A 168 40.08 0.94 15.69
C GLY A 168 41.25 1.32 16.58
N ASP A 169 41.67 0.36 17.38
CA ASP A 169 42.85 0.35 18.22
C ASP A 169 44.12 0.74 17.44
N ARG A 170 44.89 1.71 17.95
CA ARG A 170 46.19 2.11 17.40
C ARG A 170 47.27 1.20 17.98
N GLY A 171 47.43 0.03 17.37
CA GLY A 171 48.58 -0.85 17.55
C GLY A 171 49.65 -0.60 16.48
N LYS A 172 50.86 -0.29 16.93
CA LYS A 172 52.13 -0.13 16.19
C LYS A 172 52.45 -1.27 15.19
N MET A 173 52.98 -0.90 14.02
CA MET A 173 54.07 -1.55 13.23
C MET A 173 54.29 -0.66 11.99
N GLU A 174 55.22 0.30 11.94
CA GLU A 174 56.68 0.22 11.74
C GLU A 174 57.15 -0.68 10.58
N GLY A 175 57.63 -0.04 9.49
CA GLY A 175 58.42 -0.60 8.36
C GLY A 175 57.67 -1.62 7.51
N TRP A 176 57.74 -1.71 6.19
CA TRP A 176 58.86 -1.83 5.27
C TRP A 176 58.19 -1.80 3.87
N PHE A 177 58.56 -0.98 2.89
CA PHE A 177 59.72 -1.15 2.01
C PHE A 177 59.86 0.12 1.15
N GLU A 178 60.96 0.85 1.32
CA GLU A 178 61.59 1.59 0.23
C GLU A 178 62.61 0.67 -0.45
N GLY A 179 62.84 0.91 -1.73
CA GLY A 179 63.56 0.02 -2.65
C GLY A 179 65.03 -0.21 -2.33
N ALA A 180 65.56 -1.25 -2.97
CA ALA A 180 66.99 -1.43 -3.17
C ALA A 180 67.22 -1.80 -4.65
N GLU A 181 68.11 -1.02 -5.27
CA GLU A 181 68.68 -1.25 -6.59
C GLU A 181 69.60 -2.48 -6.61
N ARG A 182 69.73 -3.05 -7.82
CA ARG A 182 70.92 -3.61 -8.50
C ARG A 182 71.96 -4.39 -7.69
N ASP A 183 72.18 -5.63 -8.14
CA ASP A 183 73.46 -6.11 -8.69
C ASP A 183 73.18 -7.03 -9.90
#